data_AF-A0A1F3BXN5-F1
#
_entry.id   AF-A0A1F3BXN5-F1
#
_cell.length_a   1.000
_cell.length_b   1.000
_cell.length_c   1.000
_cell.angle_alpha   90.00
_cell.angle_beta   90.00
_cell.angle_gamma   90.00
#
_symmetry.space_group_name_H-M   'P 1'
#
loop_
_entity.id
_entity.type
_entity.pdbx_description
1 polymer ?
#
loop_
_entity_poly.entity_id
_entity_poly.type
_entity_poly.pdbx_seq_one_letter_code
_entity_poly.pdbx_strand_id
1 'polypeptide(L)'
;MWSLEARSALARAVAGTFYLAAVALLVLVQELGLWLRREENRAWWAGNGRDLLNAGGLTAVAASLRAYGFPLAAALIVSATLTLALIGTSIFMETRMRVARPRAWALTVGLAFAAPVLLFPADVLGAFARAAGTLFPFRG
;
A
#
# COMPACT_ATOMS: atom_id res chain seq x y z
N MET A 1 16.37 -9.50 13.41
CA MET A 1 14.96 -9.39 13.85
C MET A 1 14.53 -7.94 13.66
N TRP A 2 13.42 -7.67 12.96
CA TRP A 2 12.98 -6.28 12.75
C TRP A 2 12.19 -5.78 13.96
N SER A 3 12.42 -4.52 14.34
CA SER A 3 11.71 -3.85 15.43
C SER A 3 11.32 -2.44 15.00
N LEU A 4 10.26 -1.90 15.61
CA LEU A 4 9.87 -0.50 15.38
C LEU A 4 10.88 0.43 16.06
N GLU A 5 11.28 1.48 15.36
CA GLU A 5 12.04 2.59 15.92
C GLU A 5 11.19 3.34 16.96
N ALA A 6 11.83 3.84 18.01
CA ALA A 6 11.19 4.66 19.02
C ALA A 6 10.77 6.00 18.39
N ARG A 7 9.49 6.35 18.52
CA ARG A 7 8.89 7.60 18.03
C ARG A 7 7.87 8.07 19.06
N SER A 8 7.73 9.39 19.23
CA SER A 8 6.71 9.95 20.11
C SER A 8 5.29 9.59 19.63
N ALA A 9 4.32 9.58 20.54
CA ALA A 9 2.92 9.31 20.20
C ALA A 9 2.39 10.29 19.13
N LEU A 10 2.73 11.57 19.25
CA LEU A 10 2.36 12.60 18.29
C LEU A 10 2.98 12.32 16.91
N ALA A 11 4.27 11.99 16.84
CA ALA A 11 4.92 11.67 15.58
C ALA A 11 4.28 10.45 14.89
N ARG A 12 3.94 9.41 15.66
CA ARG A 12 3.25 8.22 15.16
C ARG A 12 1.84 8.55 14.66
N ALA A 13 1.10 9.39 15.38
CA ALA A 13 -0.24 9.81 14.98
C ALA A 13 -0.21 10.59 13.65
N VAL A 14 0.70 11.57 13.55
CA VAL A 14 0.89 12.35 12.32
C VAL A 14 1.30 11.46 11.16
N ALA A 15 2.29 10.59 11.33
CA ALA A 15 2.72 9.64 10.31
C ALA A 15 1.60 8.66 9.92
N GLY A 16 0.78 8.22 10.89
CA GLY A 16 -0.38 7.37 10.65
C GLY A 16 -1.44 8.07 9.79
N THR A 17 -1.71 9.35 10.04
CA THR A 17 -2.60 10.17 9.20
C THR A 17 -2.07 10.29 7.77
N PHE A 18 -0.77 10.58 7.61
CA PHE A 18 -0.15 10.63 6.28
C PHE A 18 -0.20 9.28 5.57
N TYR A 19 0.00 8.18 6.30
CA TYR A 19 -0.13 6.84 5.77
C TYR A 19 -1.55 6.56 5.25
N LEU A 20 -2.59 6.86 6.03
CA LEU A 20 -3.97 6.70 5.59
C LEU A 20 -4.31 7.58 4.38
N ALA A 21 -3.83 8.82 4.38
CA ALA A 21 -4.00 9.74 3.25
C ALA A 21 -3.29 9.21 1.99
N ALA A 22 -2.08 8.68 2.12
CA ALA A 22 -1.33 8.08 1.01
C ALA A 22 -2.05 6.85 0.44
N VAL A 23 -2.60 5.99 1.29
CA VAL A 23 -3.41 4.83 0.85
C VAL A 23 -4.68 5.27 0.15
N ALA A 24 -5.43 6.22 0.72
CA ALA A 24 -6.64 6.74 0.10
C ALA A 24 -6.36 7.39 -1.25
N LEU A 25 -5.29 8.19 -1.35
CA LEU A 25 -4.87 8.81 -2.60
C LEU A 25 -4.45 7.77 -3.62
N LEU A 26 -3.69 6.73 -3.22
CA LEU A 26 -3.32 5.63 -4.11
C LEU A 26 -4.56 4.93 -4.70
N VAL A 27 -5.59 4.68 -3.90
CA VAL A 27 -6.86 4.14 -4.38
C VAL A 27 -7.52 5.07 -5.40
N LEU A 28 -7.64 6.36 -5.10
CA LEU A 28 -8.26 7.34 -6.00
C LEU A 28 -7.49 7.47 -7.33
N VAL A 29 -6.16 7.45 -7.25
CA VAL A 29 -5.27 7.51 -8.40
C VAL A 29 -5.40 6.25 -9.28
N GLN A 30 -5.55 5.06 -8.67
CA GLN A 30 -5.82 3.83 -9.44
C GLN A 30 -7.14 3.92 -10.19
N GLU A 31 -8.20 4.45 -9.58
CA GLU A 31 -9.48 4.65 -10.27
C GLU A 31 -9.37 5.63 -11.43
N LEU A 32 -8.63 6.73 -11.23
CA LEU A 32 -8.36 7.69 -12.30
C LEU A 32 -7.60 7.02 -13.45
N GLY A 33 -6.61 6.18 -13.15
CA GLY A 33 -5.87 5.40 -14.15
C GLY A 33 -6.78 4.45 -14.93
N LEU A 34 -7.72 3.77 -14.26
CA LEU A 34 -8.71 2.92 -14.92
C LEU A 34 -9.67 3.72 -15.81
N TRP A 35 -10.10 4.89 -15.37
CA TRP A 35 -10.93 5.78 -16.18
C TRP A 35 -10.18 6.30 -17.41
N LEU A 36 -8.96 6.82 -17.23
CA LEU A 36 -8.10 7.30 -18.33
C LEU A 36 -7.80 6.20 -19.35
N ARG A 37 -7.59 4.96 -18.89
CA ARG A 37 -7.41 3.80 -19.77
C ARG A 37 -8.62 3.55 -20.66
N ARG A 38 -9.85 3.71 -20.13
CA ARG A 38 -11.09 3.54 -20.90
C ARG A 38 -11.33 4.68 -21.89
N GLU A 39 -11.01 5.91 -21.49
CA GLU A 39 -11.32 7.11 -22.28
C GLU A 39 -10.28 7.38 -23.37
N GLU A 40 -8.99 7.32 -23.04
CA GLU A 40 -7.95 7.78 -23.96
C GLU A 40 -7.38 6.69 -24.87
N ASN A 41 -7.57 5.39 -24.56
CA ASN A 41 -6.98 4.25 -25.28
C ASN A 41 -5.48 4.41 -25.64
N ARG A 42 -4.76 5.31 -24.97
CA ARG A 42 -3.36 5.62 -25.26
C ARG A 42 -2.46 4.54 -24.67
N ALA A 43 -1.59 3.96 -25.50
CA ALA A 43 -0.60 2.97 -25.09
C ALA A 43 0.28 3.43 -23.91
N TRP A 44 0.49 4.75 -23.77
CA TRP A 44 1.27 5.32 -22.66
C TRP A 44 0.65 5.08 -21.28
N TRP A 45 -0.68 5.19 -21.15
CA TRP A 45 -1.39 4.93 -19.88
C TRP A 45 -1.42 3.45 -19.52
N ALA A 46 -1.43 2.57 -20.53
CA ALA A 46 -1.45 1.13 -20.32
C ALA A 46 -0.16 0.59 -19.66
N GLY A 47 0.95 1.34 -19.72
CA GLY A 47 2.23 0.97 -19.10
C GLY A 47 2.82 2.08 -18.24
N ASN A 48 3.50 3.03 -18.87
CA ASN A 48 4.35 4.01 -18.18
C ASN A 48 3.61 4.90 -17.18
N GLY A 49 2.42 5.39 -17.53
CA GLY A 49 1.63 6.25 -16.64
C GLY A 49 1.19 5.51 -15.37
N ARG A 50 0.71 4.27 -15.51
CA ARG A 50 0.28 3.45 -14.37
C ARG A 50 1.45 3.11 -13.45
N ASP A 51 2.60 2.76 -14.01
CA ASP A 51 3.75 2.33 -13.23
C ASP A 51 4.36 3.50 -12.45
N LEU A 52 4.38 4.71 -13.01
CA LEU A 52 4.76 5.94 -12.29
C LEU A 52 3.83 6.23 -11.11
N LEU A 53 2.51 6.11 -11.29
CA LEU A 53 1.54 6.32 -10.22
C LEU A 53 1.70 5.28 -9.10
N ASN A 54 1.93 4.02 -9.46
CA ASN A 54 2.20 2.95 -8.50
C ASN A 54 3.51 3.17 -7.74
N ALA A 55 4.58 3.58 -8.44
CA ALA A 55 5.86 3.90 -7.82
C ALA A 55 5.74 5.10 -6.85
N GLY A 56 4.99 6.13 -7.25
CA GLY A 56 4.68 7.28 -6.40
C GLY A 56 3.91 6.87 -5.15
N GLY A 57 2.84 6.08 -5.30
CA GLY A 57 2.06 5.55 -4.18
C GLY A 57 2.88 4.69 -3.23
N LEU A 58 3.67 3.76 -3.77
CA LEU A 58 4.59 2.92 -3.00
C LEU A 58 5.57 3.79 -2.20
N THR A 59 6.14 4.80 -2.82
CA THR A 59 7.11 5.70 -2.18
C THR A 59 6.46 6.50 -1.06
N ALA A 60 5.28 7.08 -1.29
CA ALA A 60 4.55 7.85 -0.29
C ALA A 60 4.16 7.00 0.93
N VAL A 61 3.68 5.78 0.69
CA VAL A 61 3.35 4.82 1.74
C VAL A 61 4.61 4.39 2.50
N ALA A 62 5.69 4.03 1.80
CA ALA A 62 6.94 3.63 2.42
C ALA A 62 7.53 4.75 3.28
N ALA A 63 7.54 5.99 2.78
CA ALA A 63 8.00 7.17 3.52
C ALA A 63 7.17 7.39 4.80
N SER A 64 5.84 7.25 4.72
CA SER A 64 4.96 7.36 5.87
C SER A 64 5.24 6.26 6.91
N LEU A 65 5.50 5.02 6.47
CA LEU A 65 5.88 3.92 7.36
C LEU A 65 7.26 4.14 8.01
N ARG A 66 8.23 4.71 7.28
CA ARG A 66 9.51 5.14 7.88
C ARG A 66 9.31 6.16 8.97
N ALA A 67 8.51 7.20 8.70
CA ALA A 67 8.18 8.23 9.67
C ALA A 67 7.45 7.65 10.90
N TYR A 68 6.61 6.64 10.68
CA TYR A 68 5.92 5.91 11.74
C TYR A 68 6.87 5.07 12.62
N GLY A 69 8.03 4.68 12.07
CA GLY A 69 9.08 3.95 12.79
C GLY A 69 9.37 2.55 12.24
N PHE A 70 8.85 2.16 11.08
CA PHE A 70 9.25 0.90 10.46
C PHE A 70 10.69 0.99 9.93
N PRO A 71 11.52 -0.06 10.08
CA PRO A 71 12.81 -0.16 9.39
C PRO A 71 12.66 -0.05 7.87
N LEU A 72 13.71 0.37 7.15
CA LEU A 72 13.61 0.62 5.71
C LEU A 72 13.16 -0.57 4.89
N ALA A 73 13.80 -1.73 5.08
CA ALA A 73 13.42 -2.95 4.37
C ALA A 73 11.96 -3.34 4.64
N ALA A 74 11.50 -3.21 5.89
CA ALA A 74 10.12 -3.51 6.26
C ALA A 74 9.13 -2.52 5.66
N ALA A 75 9.42 -1.21 5.71
CA ALA A 75 8.58 -0.17 5.13
C ALA A 75 8.38 -0.38 3.62
N LEU A 76 9.44 -0.75 2.90
CA LEU A 76 9.39 -1.05 1.47
C LEU A 76 8.56 -2.31 1.19
N ILE A 77 8.80 -3.41 1.90
CA ILE A 77 8.10 -4.68 1.69
C ILE A 77 6.60 -4.56 2.03
N VAL A 78 6.27 -3.92 3.16
CA VAL A 78 4.88 -3.68 3.57
C VAL A 78 4.19 -2.78 2.55
N SER A 79 4.85 -1.69 2.13
CA SER A 79 4.31 -0.77 1.12
C SER A 79 4.08 -1.47 -0.22
N ALA A 80 5.05 -2.26 -0.70
CA ALA A 80 4.93 -3.03 -1.93
C ALA A 80 3.78 -4.04 -1.85
N THR A 81 3.68 -4.78 -0.74
CA THR A 81 2.60 -5.76 -0.52
C THR A 81 1.24 -5.08 -0.52
N LEU A 82 1.11 -3.96 0.18
CA LEU A 82 -0.12 -3.17 0.19
C LEU A 82 -0.47 -2.69 -1.22
N THR A 83 0.50 -2.12 -1.93
CA THR A 83 0.31 -1.62 -3.30
C THR A 83 -0.17 -2.72 -4.24
N LEU A 84 0.46 -3.91 -4.18
CA LEU A 84 0.05 -5.09 -4.96
C LEU A 84 -1.34 -5.59 -4.57
N ALA A 85 -1.66 -5.64 -3.28
CA ALA A 85 -2.98 -6.06 -2.80
C ALA A 85 -4.08 -5.10 -3.30
N LEU A 86 -3.82 -3.79 -3.26
CA LEU A 86 -4.76 -2.78 -3.77
C LEU A 86 -4.94 -2.91 -5.28
N ILE A 87 -3.86 -3.01 -6.05
CA ILE A 87 -3.93 -3.20 -7.51
C ILE A 87 -4.69 -4.48 -7.85
N GLY A 88 -4.35 -5.60 -7.21
CA GLY A 88 -4.99 -6.88 -7.42
C GLY A 88 -6.48 -6.84 -7.08
N THR A 89 -6.86 -6.15 -6.00
CA THR A 89 -8.27 -5.97 -5.64
C THR A 89 -8.99 -5.08 -6.65
N SER A 90 -8.39 -3.96 -7.08
CA SER A 90 -8.97 -3.09 -8.10
C SER A 90 -9.27 -3.84 -9.39
N ILE A 91 -8.31 -4.65 -9.86
CA ILE A 91 -8.48 -5.50 -11.06
C ILE A 91 -9.56 -6.57 -10.84
N PHE A 92 -9.55 -7.24 -9.68
CA PHE A 92 -10.55 -8.27 -9.36
C PHE A 92 -11.96 -7.68 -9.32
N MET A 93 -12.13 -6.53 -8.68
CA MET A 93 -13.40 -5.83 -8.58
C MET A 93 -13.89 -5.39 -9.97
N GLU A 94 -13.01 -4.84 -10.83
CA GLU A 94 -13.40 -4.43 -12.18
C GLU A 94 -13.78 -5.62 -13.09
N THR A 95 -13.05 -6.73 -12.99
CA THR A 95 -13.18 -7.84 -13.96
C THR A 95 -14.17 -8.93 -13.53
N ARG A 96 -14.41 -9.11 -12.23
CA ARG A 96 -15.20 -10.24 -11.70
C ARG A 96 -16.43 -9.82 -10.92
N MET A 97 -16.49 -8.60 -10.39
CA MET A 97 -17.57 -8.17 -9.51
C MET A 97 -18.36 -7.00 -10.12
N ARG A 98 -19.67 -7.17 -10.31
CA ARG A 98 -20.56 -6.05 -10.68
C ARG A 98 -20.98 -5.29 -9.41
N VAL A 99 -20.05 -4.54 -8.83
CA VAL A 99 -20.28 -3.87 -7.55
C VAL A 99 -21.01 -2.54 -7.73
N ALA A 100 -22.04 -2.29 -6.93
CA ALA A 100 -22.60 -0.95 -6.79
C ALA A 100 -21.62 -0.04 -6.03
N ARG A 101 -21.36 1.17 -6.55
CA ARG A 101 -20.43 2.18 -5.97
C ARG A 101 -18.97 1.68 -5.83
N PRO A 102 -18.26 1.45 -6.95
CA PRO A 102 -16.88 0.92 -6.95
C PRO A 102 -15.91 1.74 -6.10
N ARG A 103 -16.04 3.08 -6.09
CA ARG A 103 -15.17 3.99 -5.32
C ARG A 103 -15.20 3.76 -3.82
N ALA A 104 -16.40 3.59 -3.28
CA ALA A 104 -16.58 3.36 -1.86
C ALA A 104 -15.94 2.03 -1.45
N TRP A 105 -16.12 0.99 -2.27
CA TRP A 105 -15.51 -0.31 -2.04
C TRP A 105 -13.99 -0.30 -2.13
N ALA A 106 -13.42 0.37 -3.13
CA ALA A 106 -11.97 0.48 -3.27
C ALA A 106 -11.35 1.19 -2.05
N LEU A 107 -11.99 2.26 -1.57
CA LEU A 107 -11.56 2.95 -0.34
C LEU A 107 -11.73 2.07 0.90
N THR A 108 -12.87 1.40 1.07
CA THR A 108 -13.12 0.52 2.22
C THR A 108 -12.11 -0.63 2.27
N VAL A 109 -11.89 -1.29 1.14
CA VAL A 109 -10.90 -2.36 1.04
C VAL A 109 -9.50 -1.82 1.29
N GLY A 110 -9.17 -0.66 0.73
CA GLY A 110 -7.85 -0.08 0.93
C GLY A 110 -7.56 0.28 2.38
N LEU A 111 -8.53 0.87 3.06
CA LEU A 111 -8.46 1.14 4.50
C LEU A 111 -8.44 -0.16 5.31
N ALA A 112 -9.18 -1.19 4.92
CA ALA A 112 -9.17 -2.48 5.59
C ALA A 112 -7.79 -3.17 5.51
N PHE A 113 -7.10 -3.09 4.36
CA PHE A 113 -5.71 -3.57 4.24
C PHE A 113 -4.71 -2.70 5.00
N ALA A 114 -4.97 -1.41 5.12
CA ALA A 114 -4.08 -0.47 5.81
C ALA A 114 -4.22 -0.51 7.34
N ALA A 115 -5.42 -0.80 7.85
CA ALA A 115 -5.73 -0.76 9.28
C ALA A 115 -4.81 -1.63 10.15
N PRO A 116 -4.47 -2.89 9.78
CA PRO A 116 -3.56 -3.72 10.57
C PRO A 116 -2.20 -3.07 10.80
N VAL A 117 -1.71 -2.27 9.85
CA VAL A 117 -0.40 -1.61 9.95
C VAL A 117 -0.39 -0.56 11.07
N LEU A 118 -1.53 0.07 11.35
CA LEU A 118 -1.65 1.07 12.41
C LEU A 118 -2.08 0.46 13.75
N LEU A 119 -2.99 -0.52 13.71
CA LEU A 119 -3.55 -1.15 14.90
C LEU A 119 -2.59 -2.16 15.53
N PHE A 120 -1.84 -2.89 14.70
CA PHE A 120 -0.96 -3.99 15.10
C PHE A 120 0.42 -3.89 14.44
N PRO A 121 1.13 -2.75 14.54
CA PRO A 121 2.35 -2.50 13.76
C PRO A 121 3.46 -3.51 14.07
N ALA A 122 3.56 -3.98 15.32
CA ALA A 122 4.56 -4.96 15.73
C ALA A 122 4.24 -6.36 15.16
N ASP A 123 2.97 -6.76 15.12
CA ASP A 123 2.55 -8.04 14.59
C ASP A 123 2.72 -8.11 13.08
N VAL A 124 2.39 -7.02 12.37
CA VAL A 124 2.65 -6.88 10.94
C VAL A 124 4.15 -7.01 10.67
N LEU A 125 4.97 -6.26 11.41
CA LEU A 125 6.42 -6.32 11.26
C LEU A 125 6.97 -7.73 11.52
N GLY A 126 6.49 -8.40 12.56
CA GLY A 126 6.87 -9.77 12.90
C GLY A 126 6.44 -10.78 11.83
N ALA A 127 5.25 -10.63 11.26
CA ALA A 127 4.76 -11.49 10.18
C ALA A 127 5.63 -11.37 8.93
N PHE A 128 5.95 -10.14 8.50
CA PHE A 128 6.84 -9.91 7.36
C PHE A 128 8.28 -10.36 7.64
N ALA A 129 8.79 -10.17 8.87
CA ALA A 129 10.10 -10.67 9.24
C ALA A 129 10.18 -12.20 9.19
N ARG A 130 9.13 -12.90 9.66
CA ARG A 130 9.02 -14.36 9.55
C ARG A 130 8.97 -14.80 8.10
N ALA A 131 8.12 -14.18 7.28
CA ALA A 131 8.01 -14.48 5.85
C ALA A 131 9.36 -14.28 5.14
N ALA A 132 10.04 -13.16 5.38
CA ALA A 132 11.37 -12.90 4.83
C ALA A 132 12.39 -13.96 5.28
N GLY A 133 12.39 -14.35 6.55
CA GLY A 133 13.26 -15.42 7.06
C GLY A 133 12.98 -16.80 6.45
N THR A 134 11.71 -17.10 6.11
CA THR A 134 11.35 -18.34 5.42
C THR A 134 11.72 -18.35 3.94
N LEU A 135 11.59 -17.21 3.26
CA LEU A 135 11.87 -17.08 1.83
C LEU A 135 13.36 -16.93 1.52
N PHE A 136 14.10 -16.28 2.42
CA PHE A 136 15.53 -16.06 2.32
C PHE A 136 16.22 -16.65 3.56
N PRO A 137 16.22 -17.99 3.71
CA PRO A 137 16.86 -18.62 4.85
C PRO A 137 18.36 -18.34 4.77
N PHE A 138 18.89 -17.59 5.74
CA PHE A 138 20.33 -17.46 5.92
C PHE A 138 20.87 -18.84 6.31
N ARG A 139 21.53 -19.51 5.37
CA ARG A 139 22.37 -20.69 5.64
C ARG A 139 23.77 -20.18 5.95
N GLY A 140 23.95 -19.71 7.19
CA GLY A 140 25.24 -19.37 7.78
C GLY A 140 25.59 -20.39 8.84
#